data_AF-A0A3A0DQ09-F1
#
_entry.id   AF-A0A3A0DQ09-F1
#
_cell.length_a   1.000
_cell.length_b   1.000
_cell.length_c   1.000
_cell.angle_alpha   90.00
_cell.angle_beta   90.00
_cell.angle_gamma   90.00
#
_symmetry.space_group_name_H-M   'P 1'
#
loop_
_entity.id
_entity.type
_entity.pdbx_description
1 polymer ?
#
loop_
_entity_poly.entity_id
_entity_poly.type
_entity_poly.pdbx_seq_one_letter_code
_entity_poly.pdbx_strand_id
1 'polypeptide(L)'
;MPSFKDTNGREWLVTLNVAQVKRVRERLGINLADLQEGNLLARLADPVTLVDVLFVLVLPQADETNISDEQFASALGGDTLTEASTALLEALCDFFHEPQRTLLRKVLAATTAKRHEAMALLETEGDNLIRTALDRAMNIKTIQAGSPTGD
;
A
#
# COMPACT_ATOMS: atom_id res chain seq x y z
N MET A 1 -11.19 -3.72 -14.01
CA MET A 1 -9.89 -4.40 -14.12
C MET A 1 -8.97 -3.66 -13.18
N PRO A 2 -8.35 -4.33 -12.19
CA PRO A 2 -7.58 -3.66 -11.15
C PRO A 2 -6.41 -2.88 -11.74
N SER A 3 -6.20 -1.65 -11.27
CA SER A 3 -5.08 -0.79 -11.69
C SER A 3 -4.65 0.13 -10.55
N PHE A 4 -3.45 0.69 -10.67
CA PHE A 4 -2.92 1.72 -9.77
C PHE A 4 -2.04 2.70 -10.55
N LYS A 5 -1.72 3.85 -9.96
CA LYS A 5 -0.79 4.83 -10.54
C LYS A 5 0.50 4.90 -9.74
N ASP A 6 1.63 4.91 -10.45
CA ASP A 6 2.92 5.13 -9.81
C ASP A 6 3.18 6.61 -9.47
N THR A 7 4.26 6.90 -8.74
CA THR A 7 4.59 8.29 -8.35
C THR A 7 4.90 9.21 -9.53
N ASN A 8 5.14 8.66 -10.72
CA ASN A 8 5.35 9.41 -11.96
C ASN A 8 4.04 9.56 -12.77
N GLY A 9 2.91 9.11 -12.22
CA GLY A 9 1.59 9.18 -12.84
C GLY A 9 1.34 8.12 -13.92
N ARG A 10 2.22 7.13 -14.07
CA ARG A 10 2.02 6.02 -15.02
C ARG A 10 1.00 5.05 -14.45
N GLU A 11 0.03 4.67 -15.26
CA GLU A 11 -1.00 3.71 -14.87
C GLU A 11 -0.55 2.29 -15.22
N TRP A 12 -0.70 1.38 -14.25
CA TRP A 12 -0.32 -0.01 -14.37
C TRP A 12 -1.55 -0.91 -14.21
N LEU A 13 -1.82 -1.73 -15.23
CA LEU A 13 -2.92 -2.68 -15.19
C LEU A 13 -2.47 -3.98 -14.54
N VAL A 14 -3.13 -4.37 -13.44
CA VAL A 14 -2.81 -5.61 -12.72
C VAL A 14 -3.75 -6.71 -13.22
N THR A 15 -3.23 -7.55 -14.11
CA THR A 15 -3.97 -8.69 -14.66
C THR A 15 -3.39 -9.99 -14.16
N LEU A 16 -4.25 -10.90 -13.68
CA LEU A 16 -3.86 -12.23 -13.26
C LEU A 16 -4.58 -13.29 -14.10
N ASN A 17 -3.79 -14.08 -14.83
CA ASN A 17 -4.25 -15.23 -15.61
C ASN A 17 -3.23 -16.37 -15.49
N VAL A 18 -3.50 -17.51 -16.12
CA VAL A 18 -2.61 -18.70 -16.02
C VAL A 18 -1.18 -18.39 -16.50
N ALA A 19 -1.00 -17.55 -17.53
CA ALA A 19 0.33 -17.17 -18.01
C ALA A 19 1.09 -16.33 -16.98
N GLN A 20 0.39 -15.41 -16.30
CA GLN A 20 0.96 -14.59 -15.23
C GLN A 20 1.33 -15.40 -14.00
N VAL A 21 0.44 -16.31 -13.56
CA VAL A 21 0.72 -17.24 -12.46
C VAL A 21 1.95 -18.10 -12.77
N LYS A 22 2.04 -18.62 -14.00
CA LYS A 22 3.20 -19.39 -14.45
C LYS A 22 4.49 -18.57 -14.39
N ARG A 23 4.47 -17.33 -14.90
CA ARG A 23 5.65 -16.44 -14.91
C ARG A 23 6.13 -16.10 -13.49
N VAL A 24 5.21 -15.77 -12.58
CA VAL A 24 5.54 -15.49 -11.17
C VAL A 24 6.15 -16.71 -10.50
N ARG A 25 5.60 -17.90 -10.76
CA ARG A 25 6.15 -19.15 -10.24
C ARG A 25 7.55 -19.45 -10.75
N GLU A 26 7.79 -19.24 -12.05
CA GLU A 26 9.09 -19.50 -12.67
C GLU A 26 10.16 -18.51 -12.23
N ARG A 27 9.82 -17.23 -12.05
CA ARG A 27 10.79 -16.19 -11.70
C ARG A 27 11.05 -16.07 -10.21
N LEU A 28 10.03 -16.20 -9.38
CA LEU A 28 10.10 -15.89 -7.95
C LEU A 28 9.89 -17.12 -7.06
N GLY A 29 9.53 -18.28 -7.63
CA GLY A 29 9.17 -19.46 -6.85
C GLY A 29 7.89 -19.30 -6.03
N ILE A 30 7.07 -18.28 -6.33
CA ILE A 30 5.82 -17.99 -5.64
C ILE A 30 4.64 -18.52 -6.45
N ASN A 31 3.77 -19.31 -5.81
CA ASN A 31 2.55 -19.79 -6.45
C ASN A 31 1.34 -18.95 -6.03
N LEU A 32 0.98 -17.97 -6.86
CA LEU A 32 -0.19 -17.12 -6.63
C LEU A 32 -1.53 -17.87 -6.65
N ALA A 33 -1.57 -19.09 -7.22
CA ALA A 33 -2.76 -19.93 -7.25
C ALA A 33 -2.92 -20.82 -5.99
N ASP A 34 -1.96 -20.79 -5.07
CA ASP A 34 -1.99 -21.61 -3.86
C ASP A 34 -2.31 -20.77 -2.62
N LEU A 35 -3.58 -20.81 -2.23
CA LEU A 35 -4.09 -20.16 -1.02
C LEU A 35 -4.05 -21.08 0.22
N GLN A 36 -3.76 -22.38 0.05
CA GLN A 36 -4.00 -23.38 1.09
C GLN A 36 -3.06 -23.25 2.28
N GLU A 37 -1.83 -22.79 2.06
CA GLU A 37 -0.84 -22.71 3.13
C GLU A 37 -0.91 -21.42 3.96
N GLY A 38 -1.79 -20.46 3.64
CA GLY A 38 -1.88 -19.16 4.33
C GLY A 38 -0.62 -18.28 4.24
N ASN A 39 0.49 -18.83 3.72
CA ASN A 39 1.79 -18.19 3.59
C ASN A 39 1.79 -17.13 2.48
N LEU A 40 0.92 -17.24 1.47
CA LEU A 40 0.92 -16.29 0.36
C LEU A 40 0.64 -14.86 0.83
N LEU A 41 -0.40 -14.65 1.64
CA LEU A 41 -0.73 -13.31 2.14
C LEU A 41 0.35 -12.78 3.08
N ALA A 42 0.99 -13.64 3.87
CA ALA A 42 2.10 -13.26 4.73
C ALA A 42 3.34 -12.84 3.92
N ARG A 43 3.64 -13.53 2.82
CA ARG A 43 4.72 -13.16 1.90
C ARG A 43 4.43 -11.85 1.18
N LEU A 44 3.19 -11.63 0.75
CA LEU A 44 2.77 -10.38 0.09
C LEU A 44 2.70 -9.19 1.05
N ALA A 45 2.79 -9.41 2.37
CA ALA A 45 2.94 -8.33 3.34
C ALA A 45 4.37 -7.75 3.37
N ASP A 46 5.37 -8.49 2.87
CA ASP A 46 6.71 -7.94 2.65
C ASP A 46 6.71 -7.01 1.43
N PRO A 47 7.09 -5.73 1.59
CA PRO A 47 7.05 -4.74 0.50
C PRO A 47 7.89 -5.14 -0.71
N VAL A 48 9.06 -5.75 -0.48
CA VAL A 48 9.97 -6.16 -1.56
C VAL A 48 9.32 -7.28 -2.37
N THR A 49 8.85 -8.33 -1.70
CA THR A 49 8.12 -9.42 -2.34
C THR A 49 6.88 -8.94 -3.10
N LEU A 50 6.14 -7.98 -2.54
CA LEU A 50 4.98 -7.38 -3.19
C LEU A 50 5.38 -6.68 -4.51
N VAL A 51 6.43 -5.86 -4.47
CA VAL A 51 6.95 -5.12 -5.64
C VAL A 51 7.47 -6.08 -6.71
N ASP A 52 8.23 -7.12 -6.33
CA ASP A 52 8.75 -8.12 -7.25
C ASP A 52 7.61 -8.86 -7.99
N VAL A 53 6.57 -9.26 -7.24
CA VAL A 53 5.38 -9.90 -7.82
C VAL A 53 4.68 -8.95 -8.79
N LEU A 54 4.44 -7.70 -8.38
CA LEU A 54 3.80 -6.69 -9.22
C LEU A 54 4.59 -6.46 -10.51
N PHE A 55 5.91 -6.33 -10.44
CA PHE A 55 6.77 -6.13 -11.60
C PHE A 55 6.63 -7.28 -12.60
N VAL A 56 6.63 -8.53 -12.11
CA VAL A 56 6.42 -9.70 -12.98
C VAL A 56 5.05 -9.70 -13.66
N LEU A 57 4.00 -9.23 -12.98
CA LEU A 57 2.65 -9.13 -13.54
C LEU A 57 2.56 -8.06 -14.64
N VAL A 58 3.20 -6.90 -14.41
CA VAL A 58 3.19 -5.77 -15.34
C VAL A 58 4.32 -5.82 -16.36
N LEU A 59 5.18 -6.84 -16.31
CA LEU A 59 6.37 -6.95 -17.16
C LEU A 59 6.10 -6.69 -18.65
N PRO A 60 5.03 -7.20 -19.28
CA PRO A 60 4.74 -6.85 -20.68
C PRO A 60 4.53 -5.35 -20.91
N GLN A 61 3.87 -4.66 -19.98
CA GLN A 61 3.68 -3.19 -20.03
C GLN A 61 5.01 -2.45 -19.79
N ALA A 62 5.84 -2.97 -18.88
CA ALA A 62 7.15 -2.40 -18.59
C ALA A 62 8.10 -2.56 -19.80
N ASP A 63 8.08 -3.72 -20.45
CA ASP A 63 8.86 -3.99 -21.67
C ASP A 63 8.43 -3.07 -22.83
N GLU A 64 7.12 -2.85 -23.02
CA GLU A 64 6.59 -1.92 -24.04
C GLU A 64 7.04 -0.47 -23.83
N THR A 65 7.30 -0.09 -22.58
CA THR A 65 7.68 1.28 -22.19
C THR A 65 9.15 1.41 -21.79
N ASN A 66 9.95 0.34 -21.97
CA ASN A 66 11.35 0.25 -21.55
C ASN A 66 11.60 0.66 -20.09
N ILE A 67 10.68 0.28 -19.19
CA ILE A 67 10.83 0.51 -17.75
C ILE A 67 11.54 -0.68 -17.12
N SER A 68 12.68 -0.42 -16.48
CA SER A 68 13.40 -1.45 -15.72
C SER A 68 12.72 -1.77 -14.40
N ASP A 69 13.09 -2.90 -13.80
CA ASP A 69 12.68 -3.30 -12.45
C ASP A 69 12.99 -2.20 -11.42
N GLU A 70 14.23 -1.70 -11.42
CA GLU A 70 14.67 -0.62 -10.52
C GLU A 70 13.86 0.68 -10.72
N GLN A 71 13.53 1.04 -11.97
CA GLN A 71 12.70 2.21 -12.27
C GLN A 71 11.24 2.03 -11.85
N PHE A 72 10.74 0.80 -11.91
CA PHE A 72 9.40 0.46 -11.42
C PHE A 72 9.37 0.49 -9.89
N ALA A 73 10.30 -0.20 -9.23
CA ALA A 73 10.39 -0.26 -7.78
C ALA A 73 10.59 1.12 -7.14
N SER A 74 11.45 1.97 -7.72
CA SER A 74 11.65 3.35 -7.24
C SER A 74 10.43 4.25 -7.40
N ALA A 75 9.49 3.89 -8.30
CA ALA A 75 8.24 4.62 -8.49
C ALA A 75 7.09 4.11 -7.60
N LEU A 76 7.32 3.08 -6.77
CA LEU A 76 6.36 2.52 -5.81
C LEU A 76 6.66 3.01 -4.39
N GLY A 77 6.36 4.28 -4.12
CA GLY A 77 6.55 4.91 -2.81
C GLY A 77 5.25 5.40 -2.18
N GLY A 78 5.18 5.36 -0.84
CA GLY A 78 4.07 5.94 -0.08
C GLY A 78 2.71 5.32 -0.40
N ASP A 79 1.73 6.15 -0.74
CA ASP A 79 0.35 5.72 -1.01
C ASP A 79 0.23 4.83 -2.25
N THR A 80 1.08 5.05 -3.26
CA THR A 80 1.15 4.20 -4.45
C THR A 80 1.37 2.72 -4.10
N LEU A 81 2.21 2.41 -3.11
CA LEU A 81 2.46 1.02 -2.69
C LEU A 81 1.18 0.37 -2.15
N THR A 82 0.33 1.16 -1.49
CA THR A 82 -0.96 0.71 -0.97
C THR A 82 -1.96 0.46 -2.08
N GLU A 83 -2.06 1.39 -3.04
CA GLU A 83 -2.93 1.24 -4.19
C GLU A 83 -2.55 -0.01 -4.99
N ALA A 84 -1.25 -0.22 -5.19
CA ALA A 84 -0.71 -1.40 -5.86
C ALA A 84 -1.03 -2.69 -5.10
N SER A 85 -0.91 -2.69 -3.77
CA SER A 85 -1.34 -3.82 -2.93
C SER A 85 -2.83 -4.13 -3.07
N THR A 86 -3.67 -3.10 -3.11
CA THR A 86 -5.12 -3.24 -3.30
C THR A 86 -5.42 -3.85 -4.66
N ALA A 87 -4.82 -3.31 -5.73
CA ALA A 87 -5.01 -3.81 -7.08
C ALA A 87 -4.58 -5.28 -7.24
N LEU A 88 -3.49 -5.70 -6.59
CA LEU A 88 -3.06 -7.10 -6.58
C LEU A 88 -4.10 -8.02 -5.89
N LEU A 89 -4.62 -7.61 -4.73
CA LEU A 89 -5.61 -8.39 -4.00
C LEU A 89 -6.93 -8.51 -4.77
N GLU A 90 -7.35 -7.45 -5.46
CA GLU A 90 -8.50 -7.49 -6.37
C GLU A 90 -8.27 -8.44 -7.54
N ALA A 91 -7.08 -8.39 -8.16
CA ALA A 91 -6.73 -9.29 -9.27
C ALA A 91 -6.69 -10.77 -8.81
N LEU A 92 -6.22 -11.03 -7.59
CA LEU A 92 -6.31 -12.34 -6.96
C LEU A 92 -7.79 -12.76 -6.79
N CYS A 93 -8.65 -11.88 -6.28
CA CYS A 93 -10.08 -12.19 -6.15
C CYS A 93 -10.73 -12.54 -7.48
N ASP A 94 -10.37 -11.85 -8.56
CA ASP A 94 -10.93 -12.08 -9.89
C ASP A 94 -10.43 -13.38 -10.54
N PHE A 95 -9.21 -13.82 -10.19
CA PHE A 95 -8.62 -15.06 -10.70
C PHE A 95 -9.24 -16.33 -10.08
N PHE A 96 -9.61 -16.29 -8.80
CA PHE A 96 -10.20 -17.45 -8.12
C PHE A 96 -11.72 -17.53 -8.33
N HIS A 97 -12.22 -18.75 -8.52
CA HIS A 97 -13.67 -19.02 -8.50
C HIS A 97 -14.21 -19.04 -7.04
N GLU A 98 -15.53 -18.97 -6.87
CA GLU A 98 -16.13 -19.20 -5.55
C GLU A 98 -15.83 -20.63 -5.06
N PRO A 99 -15.54 -20.87 -3.77
CA PRO A 99 -15.67 -19.99 -2.60
C PRO A 99 -14.41 -19.17 -2.21
N GLN A 100 -13.29 -19.40 -2.89
CA GLN A 100 -11.99 -18.76 -2.59
C GLN A 100 -12.06 -17.24 -2.78
N ARG A 101 -12.81 -16.78 -3.78
CA ARG A 101 -13.10 -15.36 -4.00
C ARG A 101 -13.78 -14.69 -2.79
N THR A 102 -14.78 -15.34 -2.19
CA THR A 102 -15.46 -14.81 -1.00
C THR A 102 -14.49 -14.64 0.19
N LEU A 103 -13.56 -15.60 0.40
CA LEU A 103 -12.56 -15.50 1.46
C LEU A 103 -11.62 -14.30 1.24
N LEU A 104 -11.06 -14.18 0.03
CA LEU A 104 -10.14 -13.08 -0.29
C LEU A 104 -10.81 -11.70 -0.21
N ARG A 105 -12.08 -11.58 -0.63
CA ARG A 105 -12.85 -10.34 -0.46
C ARG A 105 -13.02 -9.95 1.00
N LYS A 106 -13.23 -10.92 1.90
CA LYS A 106 -13.28 -10.66 3.35
C LYS A 106 -11.93 -10.17 3.87
N VAL A 107 -10.82 -10.77 3.42
CA VAL A 107 -9.46 -10.31 3.76
C VAL A 107 -9.25 -8.87 3.28
N LEU A 108 -9.57 -8.57 2.03
CA LEU A 108 -9.43 -7.23 1.46
C LEU A 108 -10.24 -6.20 2.27
N ALA A 109 -11.51 -6.49 2.55
CA ALA A 109 -12.36 -5.61 3.35
C ALA A 109 -11.81 -5.38 4.77
N ALA A 110 -11.29 -6.43 5.42
CA ALA A 110 -10.70 -6.32 6.75
C ALA A 110 -9.41 -5.49 6.76
N THR A 111 -8.54 -5.65 5.75
CA THR A 111 -7.32 -4.84 5.61
C THR A 111 -7.64 -3.37 5.40
N THR A 112 -8.61 -3.05 4.55
CA THR A 112 -9.06 -1.67 4.31
C THR A 112 -9.67 -1.06 5.58
N ALA A 113 -10.52 -1.79 6.29
CA ALA A 113 -11.15 -1.31 7.52
C ALA A 113 -10.11 -1.03 8.63
N LYS A 114 -9.18 -1.96 8.87
CA LYS A 114 -8.11 -1.74 9.85
C LYS A 114 -7.21 -0.56 9.50
N ARG A 115 -6.92 -0.36 8.21
CA ARG A 115 -6.14 0.79 7.77
C ARG A 115 -6.85 2.10 8.08
N HIS A 116 -8.15 2.18 7.80
CA HIS A 116 -8.96 3.36 8.09
C HIS A 116 -8.99 3.66 9.60
N GLU A 117 -9.16 2.63 10.43
CA GLU A 117 -9.13 2.78 11.90
C GLU A 117 -7.76 3.28 12.40
N ALA A 118 -6.67 2.71 11.90
CA ALA A 118 -5.31 3.13 12.28
C ALA A 118 -5.01 4.59 11.88
N MET A 119 -5.46 5.01 10.69
CA MET A 119 -5.32 6.40 10.24
C MET A 119 -6.11 7.38 11.10
N ALA A 120 -7.36 7.04 11.44
CA ALA A 120 -8.19 7.89 12.32
C ALA A 120 -7.57 8.05 13.73
N LEU A 121 -6.94 7.01 14.25
CA LEU A 121 -6.20 7.07 15.51
C LEU A 121 -4.98 8.01 15.42
N LEU A 122 -4.21 7.90 14.34
CA LEU A 122 -3.05 8.77 14.09
C LEU A 122 -3.44 10.24 13.93
N GLU A 123 -4.53 10.54 13.23
CA GLU A 123 -5.07 11.89 13.10
C GLU A 123 -5.45 12.48 14.46
N THR A 124 -6.20 11.71 15.27
CA THR A 124 -6.62 12.14 16.60
C THR A 124 -5.43 12.43 17.52
N GLU A 125 -4.41 11.56 17.52
CA GLU A 125 -3.21 11.77 18.33
C GLU A 125 -2.38 12.95 17.80
N GLY A 126 -2.27 13.09 16.48
CA GLY A 126 -1.62 14.23 15.83
C GLY A 126 -2.25 15.57 16.24
N ASP A 127 -3.58 15.67 16.18
CA ASP A 127 -4.31 16.88 16.59
C ASP A 127 -4.10 17.22 18.07
N ASN A 128 -4.10 16.21 18.94
CA ASN A 128 -3.81 16.41 20.37
C ASN A 128 -2.40 16.93 20.61
N LEU A 129 -1.40 16.38 19.91
CA LEU A 129 -0.01 16.84 19.98
C LEU A 129 0.14 18.27 19.48
N ILE A 130 -0.46 18.60 18.33
CA ILE A 130 -0.46 19.96 17.76
C ILE A 130 -1.10 20.94 18.74
N ARG A 131 -2.28 20.62 19.28
CA ARG A 131 -2.97 21.47 20.26
C ARG A 131 -2.11 21.72 21.50
N THR A 132 -1.53 20.66 22.06
CA THR A 132 -0.66 20.76 23.25
C THR A 132 0.58 21.62 22.98
N ALA A 133 1.19 21.48 21.79
CA ALA A 133 2.34 22.28 21.40
C ALA A 133 1.97 23.77 21.21
N LEU A 134 0.83 24.05 20.56
CA LEU A 134 0.31 25.41 20.39
C LEU A 134 -0.01 26.07 21.74
N ASP A 135 -0.71 25.37 22.64
CA ASP A 135 -1.07 25.86 23.98
C ASP A 135 0.19 26.23 24.78
N ARG A 136 1.23 25.39 24.74
CA ARG A 136 2.53 25.68 25.37
C ARG A 136 3.20 26.92 24.77
N ALA A 137 3.26 27.01 23.45
CA ALA A 137 3.88 28.14 22.76
C ALA A 137 3.16 29.48 23.03
N MET A 138 1.82 29.45 23.13
CA MET A 138 1.01 30.63 23.46
C MET A 138 1.19 31.06 24.91
N ASN A 139 1.19 30.12 25.87
CA ASN A 139 1.40 30.45 27.29
C ASN A 139 2.79 31.06 27.57
N ILE A 140 3.83 30.62 26.86
CA ILE A 140 5.19 31.18 27.00
C ILE A 140 5.23 32.66 26.57
N LYS A 141 4.53 33.02 25.49
CA LYS A 141 4.49 34.42 25.00
C LYS A 141 3.71 35.36 25.92
N THR A 142 2.67 34.87 26.60
CA THR A 142 1.88 35.68 27.54
C THR A 142 2.66 36.05 28.81
N ILE A 143 3.56 35.17 29.28
CA ILE A 143 4.39 35.44 30.48
C ILE A 143 5.48 36.48 30.19
N GLN A 144 6.05 36.51 28.98
CA GLN A 144 7.10 37.47 28.62
C GLN A 144 6.58 38.90 28.34
N ALA A 145 5.27 39.09 28.13
CA ALA A 145 4.68 40.42 27.93
C ALA A 145 4.23 41.12 29.23
N GLY A 146 4.34 40.46 30.38
CA GLY A 146 3.72 40.88 31.66
C GLY A 146 4.66 41.43 32.73
N SER A 147 5.83 41.99 32.39
CA SER A 147 6.68 42.69 33.36
C SER A 147 6.58 44.22 33.19
N PRO A 148 5.71 44.91 33.96
CA PRO A 148 5.79 46.36 34.09
C PRO A 148 6.93 46.69 35.05
N THR A 149 7.97 47.34 34.52
CA THR A 149 8.90 48.15 35.32
C THR A 149 8.09 49.20 36.07
N GLY A 150 7.87 48.97 37.37
CA GLY A 150 7.45 49.99 38.31
C GLY A 150 8.69 50.70 38.83
N ASP A 151 8.78 51.99 38.53
CA ASP A 151 9.56 53.02 39.25
C ASP A 151 8.59 54.16 39.57
#